data_AF-W7E421-F1
#
_entry.id   AF-W7E421-F1
#
_cell.length_a   1.000
_cell.length_b   1.000
_cell.length_c   1.000
_cell.angle_alpha   90.00
_cell.angle_beta   90.00
_cell.angle_gamma   90.00
#
_symmetry.space_group_name_H-M   'P 1'
#
loop_
_entity.id
_entity.type
_entity.pdbx_description
1 polymer ?
#
loop_
_entity_poly.entity_id
_entity_poly.type
_entity_poly.pdbx_seq_one_letter_code
_entity_poly.pdbx_strand_id
1 'polypeptide(L)'
;MVIRLFVPEGEGQHPLTRKRPSGLPAELDLITSPWRSSLAAAGIAGLFALVGRSYPGTFLRSAAFFSVVDLSWTAAGLYGQREINRGVFKMENITPEPGKLWQKTTGWTADDAMLAGGVLGIVTALSPRAFPGAYGISRFIGATTVGCALGYKTGQMFITRIDPRLMSIIESSDRVNRRRAYEKLQRDEEAKASLSLVGKLALKYHSSPYLQILRNPLYFARARGMSGMSSGQQHATPSSRASQGPALSSSLQADTAKFTLIQIEFKADDLTGPDMEAGYRAYKDSLQTRDESVIQEWREKIKRDKEQVRMEMNFLWRHLGLMEHVFYLDDKEDRAKDILRRELQLVNNMTGDMIVRCGRSSERIRFHYPAQNPRHRSSRQQLRKTTSMAQSLPRSKCVPTG
;
A
#
# COMPACT_ATOMS: atom_id res chain seq x y z
N MET A 1 19.11 -18.38 3.01
CA MET A 1 18.50 -17.62 4.12
C MET A 1 17.71 -16.49 3.52
N VAL A 2 16.50 -16.23 3.99
CA VAL A 2 15.63 -15.21 3.40
C VAL A 2 15.41 -14.06 4.38
N ILE A 3 15.57 -12.83 3.91
CA ILE A 3 15.67 -11.65 4.74
C ILE A 3 14.75 -10.55 4.23
N ARG A 4 14.01 -9.94 5.15
CA ARG A 4 13.28 -8.69 4.92
C ARG A 4 14.01 -7.56 5.63
N LEU A 5 14.39 -6.52 4.89
CA LEU A 5 15.23 -5.43 5.40
C LEU A 5 14.38 -4.26 5.91
N PHE A 6 14.90 -3.54 6.90
CA PHE A 6 14.38 -2.27 7.42
C PHE A 6 12.90 -2.30 7.78
N VAL A 7 12.52 -3.21 8.69
CA VAL A 7 11.16 -3.27 9.23
C VAL A 7 10.86 -2.02 10.05
N PRO A 8 9.83 -1.23 9.70
CA PRO A 8 9.53 0.03 10.38
C PRO A 8 9.03 -0.19 11.81
N GLU A 9 9.17 0.84 12.64
CA GLU A 9 8.61 0.84 14.01
C GLU A 9 7.09 0.65 14.00
N GLY A 10 6.58 -0.17 14.92
CA GLY A 10 5.15 -0.41 15.09
C GLY A 10 4.49 -1.15 13.92
N GLU A 11 5.23 -1.94 13.14
CA GLU A 11 4.65 -2.70 12.02
C GLU A 11 3.48 -3.60 12.49
N GLY A 12 2.32 -3.43 11.86
CA GLY A 12 1.10 -4.20 12.14
C GLY A 12 0.26 -3.68 13.31
N GLN A 13 0.74 -2.69 14.07
CA GLN A 13 0.03 -2.16 15.24
C GLN A 13 -0.98 -1.07 14.88
N HIS A 14 -0.77 -0.33 13.78
CA HIS A 14 -1.62 0.78 13.36
C HIS A 14 -1.80 0.79 11.83
N PRO A 15 -2.91 1.33 11.30
CA PRO A 15 -3.12 1.44 9.84
C PRO A 15 -2.02 2.20 9.08
N LEU A 16 -1.25 3.07 9.74
CA LEU A 16 -0.11 3.78 9.12
C LEU A 16 1.09 2.88 8.83
N THR A 17 1.28 1.89 9.70
CA THR A 17 2.40 0.96 9.68
C THR A 17 1.86 -0.43 9.40
N ARG A 18 0.89 -0.54 8.49
CA ARG A 18 0.26 -1.81 8.13
C ARG A 18 1.32 -2.82 7.71
N LYS A 19 1.25 -4.02 8.28
CA LYS A 19 2.10 -5.13 7.87
C LYS A 19 1.84 -5.48 6.41
N ARG A 20 2.89 -5.43 5.59
CA ARG A 20 2.78 -5.79 4.17
C ARG A 20 2.70 -7.31 3.97
N PRO A 21 2.05 -7.77 2.90
CA PRO A 21 2.07 -9.18 2.50
C PRO A 21 3.48 -9.76 2.49
N SER A 22 3.61 -11.03 2.92
CA SER A 22 4.87 -11.76 2.84
C SER A 22 5.37 -11.81 1.40
N GLY A 23 6.65 -11.48 1.18
CA GLY A 23 7.27 -11.39 -0.15
C GLY A 23 7.51 -9.95 -0.61
N LEU A 24 6.73 -8.98 -0.11
CA LEU A 24 6.98 -7.57 -0.36
C LEU A 24 8.06 -6.99 0.58
N PRO A 25 8.85 -6.03 0.08
CA PRO A 25 9.81 -5.29 0.91
C PRO A 25 9.09 -4.59 2.05
N ALA A 26 9.75 -4.45 3.21
CA ALA A 26 9.19 -3.66 4.30
C ALA A 26 9.02 -2.20 3.91
N GLU A 27 10.07 -1.62 3.30
CA GLU A 27 10.09 -0.23 2.87
C GLU A 27 10.37 -0.12 1.37
N LEU A 28 9.32 0.14 0.59
CA LEU A 28 9.41 0.20 -0.87
C LEU A 28 10.24 1.38 -1.37
N ASP A 29 10.22 2.50 -0.66
CA ASP A 29 10.96 3.70 -1.08
C ASP A 29 12.48 3.45 -1.02
N LEU A 30 12.94 2.61 -0.10
CA LEU A 30 14.35 2.25 0.02
C LEU A 30 14.78 1.26 -1.07
N ILE A 31 14.00 0.19 -1.31
CA ILE A 31 14.35 -0.81 -2.32
C ILE A 31 14.28 -0.26 -3.76
N THR A 32 13.43 0.75 -3.99
CA THR A 32 13.30 1.40 -5.30
C THR A 32 14.33 2.50 -5.54
N SER A 33 15.08 2.90 -4.50
CA SER A 33 16.09 3.95 -4.59
C SER A 33 17.19 3.67 -5.65
N PRO A 34 17.80 2.46 -5.69
CA PRO A 34 18.77 2.14 -6.73
C PRO A 34 18.20 2.19 -8.15
N TRP A 35 16.92 1.82 -8.31
CA TRP A 35 16.22 1.89 -9.59
C TRP A 35 16.02 3.34 -10.05
N ARG A 36 15.55 4.24 -9.18
CA ARG A 36 15.39 5.67 -9.49
C ARG A 36 16.73 6.32 -9.84
N SER A 37 17.77 5.99 -9.08
CA SER A 37 19.13 6.47 -9.30
C SER A 37 19.67 6.04 -10.66
N SER A 38 19.44 4.77 -11.03
CA SER A 38 19.84 4.22 -12.33
C SER A 38 19.08 4.86 -13.49
N LEU A 39 17.78 5.14 -13.33
CA LEU A 39 17.00 5.87 -14.34
C LEU A 39 17.49 7.31 -14.55
N ALA A 40 17.76 8.04 -13.46
CA ALA A 40 18.33 9.38 -13.54
C ALA A 40 19.70 9.38 -14.22
N ALA A 41 20.55 8.42 -13.85
CA ALA A 41 21.85 8.22 -14.47
C ALA A 41 21.75 7.88 -15.97
N ALA A 42 20.79 7.04 -16.35
CA ALA A 42 20.53 6.70 -17.76
C ALA A 42 20.08 7.93 -18.55
N GLY A 43 19.19 8.75 -17.98
CA GLY A 43 18.73 9.99 -18.61
C GLY A 43 19.89 10.98 -18.87
N ILE A 44 20.77 11.16 -17.89
CA ILE A 44 21.92 12.06 -18.02
C ILE A 44 22.99 11.48 -18.95
N ALA A 45 23.26 10.18 -18.87
CA ALA A 45 24.17 9.53 -19.82
C ALA A 45 23.65 9.63 -21.26
N GLY A 46 22.35 9.46 -21.46
CA GLY A 46 21.69 9.64 -22.76
C GLY A 46 21.78 11.08 -23.26
N LEU A 47 21.60 12.07 -22.39
CA LEU A 47 21.79 13.49 -22.73
C LEU A 47 23.24 13.77 -23.15
N PHE A 48 24.23 13.25 -22.43
CA PHE A 48 25.63 13.40 -22.81
C PHE A 48 25.97 12.69 -24.13
N ALA A 49 25.32 11.56 -24.42
CA ALA A 49 25.47 10.87 -25.69
C ALA A 49 24.95 11.71 -26.87
N LEU A 50 23.81 12.38 -26.70
CA LEU A 50 23.27 13.29 -27.73
C LEU A 50 24.20 14.48 -28.03
N VAL A 51 24.96 14.94 -27.04
CA VAL A 51 25.93 16.05 -27.19
C VAL A 51 27.32 15.53 -27.66
N GLY A 52 27.48 14.23 -27.92
CA GLY A 52 28.77 13.64 -28.31
C GLY A 52 29.83 13.66 -27.20
N ARG A 53 29.41 13.83 -25.94
CA ARG A 53 30.27 13.89 -24.74
C ARG A 53 30.18 12.65 -23.86
N SER A 54 29.61 11.54 -24.35
CA SER A 54 29.51 10.30 -23.59
C SER A 54 30.84 9.55 -23.60
N TYR A 55 31.58 9.60 -22.49
CA TYR A 55 32.75 8.76 -22.27
C TYR A 55 32.34 7.40 -21.68
N PRO A 56 33.11 6.32 -21.93
CA PRO A 56 32.88 5.04 -21.27
C PRO A 56 32.92 5.22 -19.75
N GLY A 57 31.97 4.62 -19.03
CA GLY A 57 31.84 4.76 -17.58
C GLY A 57 31.04 5.98 -17.09
N THR A 58 30.62 6.90 -17.96
CA THR A 58 29.76 8.07 -17.58
C THR A 58 28.50 7.62 -16.84
N PHE A 59 27.84 6.56 -17.31
CA PHE A 59 26.65 6.00 -16.67
C PHE A 59 26.91 5.55 -15.23
N LEU A 60 27.99 4.80 -14.98
CA LEU A 60 28.31 4.30 -13.63
C LEU A 60 28.68 5.43 -12.66
N ARG A 61 29.43 6.44 -13.14
CA ARG A 61 29.76 7.62 -12.34
C ARG A 61 28.49 8.39 -11.94
N SER A 62 27.59 8.60 -12.91
CA SER A 62 26.28 9.22 -12.65
C SER A 62 25.44 8.36 -11.70
N ALA A 63 25.39 7.04 -11.89
CA ALA A 63 24.63 6.13 -11.03
C ALA A 63 25.16 6.17 -9.59
N ALA A 64 26.47 6.23 -9.39
CA ALA A 64 27.07 6.40 -8.08
C ALA A 64 26.66 7.73 -7.42
N PHE A 65 26.76 8.84 -8.16
CA PHE A 65 26.36 10.15 -7.67
C PHE A 65 24.88 10.20 -7.30
N PHE A 66 23.99 9.77 -8.20
CA PHE A 66 22.55 9.75 -7.95
C PHE A 66 22.17 8.77 -6.84
N SER A 67 22.88 7.64 -6.68
CA SER A 67 22.66 6.72 -5.58
C SER A 67 22.90 7.40 -4.23
N VAL A 68 24.02 8.11 -4.06
CA VAL A 68 24.31 8.82 -2.81
C VAL A 68 23.27 9.89 -2.52
N VAL A 69 22.89 10.68 -3.53
CA VAL A 69 21.88 11.74 -3.39
C VAL A 69 20.51 11.17 -3.07
N ASP A 70 20.03 10.18 -3.84
CA ASP A 70 18.70 9.58 -3.67
C ASP A 70 18.60 8.76 -2.39
N LEU A 71 19.67 8.04 -1.99
CA LEU A 71 19.71 7.31 -0.73
C LEU A 71 19.68 8.27 0.46
N SER A 72 20.44 9.37 0.40
CA SER A 72 20.42 10.41 1.44
C SER A 72 19.04 11.05 1.56
N TRP A 73 18.44 11.38 0.43
CA TRP A 73 17.08 11.93 0.37
C TRP A 73 16.04 10.95 0.93
N THR A 74 16.13 9.67 0.54
CA THR A 74 15.23 8.61 1.02
C THR A 74 15.41 8.37 2.51
N ALA A 75 16.65 8.32 3.01
CA ALA A 75 16.93 8.17 4.43
C ALA A 75 16.36 9.33 5.25
N ALA A 76 16.54 10.57 4.79
CA ALA A 76 15.96 11.75 5.43
C ALA A 76 14.42 11.69 5.42
N GLY A 77 13.82 11.27 4.30
CA GLY A 77 12.37 11.08 4.17
C GLY A 77 11.83 10.01 5.12
N LEU A 78 12.48 8.86 5.22
CA LEU A 78 12.10 7.78 6.12
C LEU A 78 12.24 8.17 7.58
N TYR A 79 13.31 8.89 7.93
CA TYR A 79 13.50 9.42 9.27
C TYR A 79 12.41 10.43 9.64
N GLY A 80 12.11 11.38 8.74
CA GLY A 80 11.01 12.33 8.94
C GLY A 80 9.66 11.63 9.10
N GLN A 81 9.39 10.59 8.30
CA GLN A 81 8.17 9.79 8.41
C GLN A 81 8.08 9.04 9.73
N ARG A 82 9.19 8.48 10.22
CA ARG A 82 9.27 7.81 11.53
C ARG A 82 8.94 8.76 12.67
N GLU A 83 9.47 9.98 12.63
CA GLU A 83 9.18 11.02 13.64
C GLU A 83 7.71 11.43 13.63
N ILE A 84 7.10 11.59 12.45
CA ILE A 84 5.65 11.87 12.35
C ILE A 84 4.84 10.70 12.92
N ASN A 85 5.19 9.46 12.56
CA ASN A 85 4.48 8.28 13.05
C ASN A 85 4.56 8.16 14.58
N ARG A 86 5.70 8.50 15.19
CA ARG A 86 5.84 8.57 16.66
C ARG A 86 4.87 9.58 17.29
N GLY A 87 4.69 10.74 16.67
CA GLY A 87 3.68 11.71 17.10
C GLY A 87 2.27 11.13 17.05
N VAL A 88 1.92 10.42 15.97
CA VAL A 88 0.62 9.74 15.86
C VAL A 88 0.45 8.64 16.91
N PHE A 89 1.49 7.82 17.14
CA PHE A 89 1.43 6.77 18.15
C PHE A 89 1.24 7.34 19.56
N LYS A 90 1.91 8.45 19.88
CA LYS A 90 1.73 9.14 21.15
C LYS A 90 0.31 9.70 21.30
N MET A 91 -0.22 10.35 20.26
CA MET A 91 -1.61 10.86 20.22
C MET A 91 -2.64 9.76 20.47
N GLU A 92 -2.41 8.55 19.94
CA GLU A 92 -3.32 7.42 20.12
C GLU A 92 -2.99 6.52 21.33
N ASN A 93 -2.04 6.93 22.18
CA ASN A 93 -1.56 6.15 23.33
C ASN A 93 -1.10 4.71 22.96
N ILE A 94 -0.49 4.56 21.79
CA ILE A 94 0.09 3.30 21.31
C ILE A 94 1.58 3.29 21.61
N THR A 95 2.08 2.25 22.28
CA THR A 95 3.52 2.03 22.46
C THR A 95 4.08 1.25 21.27
N PRO A 96 4.82 1.89 20.34
CA PRO A 96 5.25 1.23 19.12
C PRO A 96 6.30 0.15 19.40
N GLU A 97 6.18 -0.99 18.72
CA GLU A 97 7.26 -1.97 18.67
C GLU A 97 8.51 -1.37 18.01
N PRO A 98 9.73 -1.64 18.53
CA PRO A 98 10.95 -1.13 17.94
C PRO A 98 11.16 -1.71 16.53
N GLY A 99 11.63 -0.85 15.63
CA GLY A 99 11.96 -1.24 14.26
C GLY A 99 13.12 -2.23 14.24
N LYS A 100 13.18 -3.08 13.21
CA LYS A 100 14.20 -4.12 13.06
C LYS A 100 14.99 -3.87 11.79
N LEU A 101 16.32 -3.94 11.87
CA LEU A 101 17.18 -3.81 10.70
C LEU A 101 16.92 -4.92 9.69
N TRP A 102 16.67 -6.12 10.18
CA TRP A 102 16.31 -7.25 9.35
C TRP A 102 15.39 -8.21 10.11
N GLN A 103 14.57 -8.93 9.36
CA GLN A 103 13.70 -9.98 9.86
C GLN A 103 13.82 -11.19 8.95
N LYS A 104 14.04 -12.37 9.56
CA LYS A 104 14.03 -13.64 8.81
C LYS A 104 12.61 -13.90 8.29
N THR A 105 12.49 -14.20 7.00
CA THR A 105 11.24 -14.59 6.35
C THR A 105 11.26 -16.05 5.91
N THR A 106 10.09 -16.59 5.57
CA THR A 106 9.93 -18.00 5.17
C THR A 106 10.13 -18.22 3.66
N GLY A 107 9.99 -17.20 2.83
CA GLY A 107 10.05 -17.32 1.38
C GLY A 107 10.66 -16.08 0.73
N TRP A 108 11.36 -16.31 -0.39
CA TRP A 108 12.16 -15.32 -1.12
C TRP A 108 11.44 -13.98 -1.25
N THR A 109 12.16 -12.90 -0.97
CA THR A 109 11.63 -11.54 -1.06
C THR A 109 12.36 -10.73 -2.12
N ALA A 110 11.80 -9.58 -2.48
CA ALA A 110 12.48 -8.64 -3.36
C ALA A 110 13.80 -8.11 -2.75
N ASP A 111 13.91 -8.05 -1.42
CA ASP A 111 15.13 -7.61 -0.72
C ASP A 111 16.30 -8.57 -1.02
N ASP A 112 16.05 -9.88 -1.01
CA ASP A 112 17.09 -10.89 -1.31
C ASP A 112 17.61 -10.77 -2.74
N ALA A 113 16.70 -10.56 -3.70
CA ALA A 113 17.06 -10.37 -5.10
C ALA A 113 17.84 -9.06 -5.32
N MET A 114 17.44 -7.98 -4.65
CA MET A 114 18.19 -6.72 -4.66
C MET A 114 19.60 -6.89 -4.09
N LEU A 115 19.76 -7.56 -2.95
CA LEU A 115 21.06 -7.82 -2.33
C LEU A 115 21.94 -8.70 -3.22
N ALA A 116 21.38 -9.79 -3.77
CA ALA A 116 22.09 -10.67 -4.69
C ALA A 116 22.57 -9.91 -5.95
N GLY A 117 21.72 -9.06 -6.51
CA GLY A 117 22.08 -8.18 -7.62
C GLY A 117 23.19 -7.19 -7.24
N GLY A 118 23.13 -6.60 -6.05
CA GLY A 118 24.17 -5.71 -5.53
C GLY A 118 25.53 -6.40 -5.40
N VAL A 119 25.56 -7.60 -4.81
CA VAL A 119 26.77 -8.43 -4.70
C VAL A 119 27.32 -8.76 -6.08
N LEU A 120 26.47 -9.15 -7.04
CA LEU A 120 26.90 -9.39 -8.42
C LEU A 120 27.47 -8.12 -9.08
N GLY A 121 26.90 -6.95 -8.79
CA GLY A 121 27.43 -5.65 -9.20
C GLY A 121 28.84 -5.38 -8.65
N ILE A 122 29.08 -5.70 -7.37
CA ILE A 122 30.43 -5.58 -6.77
C ILE A 122 31.41 -6.54 -7.44
N VAL A 123 31.02 -7.81 -7.61
CA VAL A 123 31.86 -8.84 -8.22
C VAL A 123 32.24 -8.47 -9.66
N THR A 124 31.28 -7.98 -10.45
CA THR A 124 31.54 -7.50 -11.82
C THR A 124 32.46 -6.27 -11.82
N ALA A 125 32.36 -5.39 -10.82
CA ALA A 125 33.23 -4.22 -10.68
C ALA A 125 34.67 -4.55 -10.26
N LEU A 126 34.95 -5.76 -9.75
CA LEU A 126 36.32 -6.21 -9.49
C LEU A 126 37.11 -6.37 -10.79
N SER A 127 36.44 -6.65 -11.92
CA SER A 127 37.09 -6.71 -13.23
C SER A 127 37.21 -5.30 -13.84
N PRO A 128 38.41 -4.71 -13.94
CA PRO A 128 38.57 -3.39 -14.56
C PRO A 128 38.19 -3.38 -16.05
N ARG A 129 38.20 -4.55 -16.70
CA ARG A 129 37.80 -4.71 -18.10
C ARG A 129 36.28 -4.64 -18.31
N ALA A 130 35.49 -4.96 -17.29
CA ALA A 130 34.02 -4.95 -17.40
C ALA A 130 33.44 -3.53 -17.56
N PHE A 131 34.12 -2.53 -16.98
CA PHE A 131 33.63 -1.15 -16.93
C PHE A 131 34.73 -0.15 -17.32
N PRO A 132 35.09 -0.07 -18.62
CA PRO A 132 36.09 0.88 -19.07
C PRO A 132 35.66 2.32 -18.73
N GLY A 133 36.62 3.14 -18.31
CA GLY A 133 36.40 4.55 -17.98
C GLY A 133 35.72 4.84 -16.62
N ALA A 134 35.30 3.83 -15.85
CA ALA A 134 34.91 3.99 -14.45
C ALA A 134 36.08 3.60 -13.53
N TYR A 135 36.50 4.51 -12.64
CA TYR A 135 37.64 4.31 -11.76
C TYR A 135 37.29 4.61 -10.29
N GLY A 136 38.05 4.00 -9.38
CA GLY A 136 37.94 4.22 -7.94
C GLY A 136 36.60 3.74 -7.34
N ILE A 137 36.18 4.39 -6.25
CA ILE A 137 34.97 4.04 -5.50
C ILE A 137 33.70 4.21 -6.34
N SER A 138 33.68 5.18 -7.27
CA SER A 138 32.51 5.42 -8.12
C SER A 138 32.15 4.21 -9.00
N ARG A 139 33.14 3.41 -9.41
CA ARG A 139 32.93 2.15 -10.14
C ARG A 139 32.15 1.15 -9.29
N PHE A 140 32.55 0.96 -8.03
CA PHE A 140 31.91 0.01 -7.14
C PHE A 140 30.50 0.46 -6.75
N ILE A 141 30.34 1.71 -6.30
CA ILE A 141 29.01 2.23 -5.92
C ILE A 141 28.06 2.20 -7.13
N GLY A 142 28.51 2.63 -8.31
CA GLY A 142 27.70 2.61 -9.52
C GLY A 142 27.28 1.20 -9.92
N ALA A 143 28.21 0.24 -9.93
CA ALA A 143 27.92 -1.14 -10.30
C ALA A 143 27.01 -1.82 -9.26
N THR A 144 27.24 -1.62 -7.96
CA THR A 144 26.34 -2.10 -6.90
C THR A 144 24.94 -1.53 -7.07
N THR A 145 24.81 -0.23 -7.35
CA THR A 145 23.51 0.43 -7.55
C THR A 145 22.75 -0.18 -8.72
N VAL A 146 23.42 -0.35 -9.86
CA VAL A 146 22.83 -0.95 -11.07
C VAL A 146 22.48 -2.41 -10.82
N GLY A 147 23.35 -3.16 -10.14
CA GLY A 147 23.11 -4.53 -9.73
C GLY A 147 21.89 -4.66 -8.82
N CYS A 148 21.76 -3.81 -7.79
CA CYS A 148 20.59 -3.74 -6.92
C CYS A 148 19.33 -3.39 -7.70
N ALA A 149 19.39 -2.43 -8.62
CA ALA A 149 18.27 -2.01 -9.45
C ALA A 149 17.76 -3.16 -10.34
N LEU A 150 18.67 -3.89 -11.00
CA LEU A 150 18.35 -5.06 -11.81
C LEU A 150 17.81 -6.19 -10.95
N GLY A 151 18.46 -6.50 -9.83
CA GLY A 151 18.03 -7.53 -8.88
C GLY A 151 16.64 -7.27 -8.31
N TYR A 152 16.33 -6.01 -7.97
CA TYR A 152 14.99 -5.62 -7.54
C TYR A 152 13.96 -5.86 -8.65
N LYS A 153 14.25 -5.47 -9.90
CA LYS A 153 13.31 -5.63 -11.02
C LYS A 153 13.08 -7.08 -11.41
N THR A 154 14.14 -7.89 -11.46
CA THR A 154 14.01 -9.33 -11.70
C THR A 154 13.30 -10.01 -10.54
N GLY A 155 13.60 -9.66 -9.29
CA GLY A 155 12.87 -10.14 -8.12
C GLY A 155 11.38 -9.78 -8.16
N GLN A 156 11.06 -8.55 -8.57
CA GLN A 156 9.68 -8.10 -8.72
C GLN A 156 8.93 -8.96 -9.77
N MET A 157 9.56 -9.17 -10.94
CA MET A 157 8.98 -9.90 -12.07
C MET A 157 8.83 -11.41 -11.80
N PHE A 158 9.85 -12.05 -11.22
CA PHE A 158 9.90 -13.51 -11.08
C PHE A 158 9.46 -14.02 -9.71
N ILE A 159 9.81 -13.34 -8.63
CA ILE A 159 9.56 -13.81 -7.26
C ILE A 159 8.20 -13.32 -6.78
N THR A 160 7.95 -12.02 -6.86
CA THR A 160 6.80 -11.47 -6.15
C THR A 160 5.47 -11.66 -6.86
N ARG A 161 5.41 -11.86 -8.20
CA ARG A 161 4.18 -12.06 -9.02
C ARG A 161 2.91 -11.39 -8.44
N ILE A 162 3.04 -10.18 -7.91
CA ILE A 162 1.90 -9.45 -7.33
C ILE A 162 1.27 -8.68 -8.46
N ASP A 163 -0.05 -8.84 -8.58
CA ASP A 163 -0.85 -8.06 -9.52
C ASP A 163 -0.59 -6.55 -9.28
N PRO A 164 -0.11 -5.81 -10.30
CA PRO A 164 0.09 -4.36 -10.21
C PRO A 164 -1.15 -3.62 -9.66
N ARG A 165 -2.36 -4.12 -9.96
CA ARG A 165 -3.61 -3.54 -9.43
C ARG A 165 -3.68 -3.64 -7.92
N LEU A 166 -3.35 -4.80 -7.35
CA LEU A 166 -3.36 -4.99 -5.90
C LEU A 166 -2.36 -4.06 -5.21
N MET A 167 -1.17 -3.89 -5.78
CA MET A 167 -0.17 -2.97 -5.24
C MET A 167 -0.67 -1.52 -5.26
N SER A 168 -1.32 -1.09 -6.35
CA SER A 168 -1.90 0.25 -6.45
C SER A 168 -3.01 0.51 -5.41
N ILE A 169 -3.82 -0.51 -5.10
CA ILE A 169 -4.87 -0.43 -4.07
C ILE A 169 -4.24 -0.33 -2.67
N ILE A 170 -3.20 -1.12 -2.39
CA ILE A 170 -2.50 -1.03 -1.11
C ILE A 170 -1.87 0.36 -0.94
N GLU A 171 -1.13 0.83 -1.95
CA GLU A 171 -0.49 2.15 -1.93
C GLU A 171 -1.50 3.30 -1.79
N SER A 172 -2.63 3.24 -2.50
CA SER A 172 -3.67 4.27 -2.40
C SER A 172 -4.32 4.26 -1.01
N SER A 173 -4.60 3.07 -0.46
CA SER A 173 -5.14 2.94 0.89
C SER A 173 -4.18 3.48 1.96
N ASP A 174 -2.89 3.18 1.84
CA ASP A 174 -1.84 3.66 2.76
C ASP A 174 -1.72 5.20 2.70
N ARG A 175 -1.80 5.78 1.50
CA ARG A 175 -1.77 7.25 1.32
C ARG A 175 -2.97 7.94 1.98
N VAL A 176 -4.17 7.42 1.80
CA VAL A 176 -5.39 7.97 2.42
C VAL A 176 -5.30 7.88 3.95
N ASN A 177 -4.86 6.74 4.47
CA ASN A 177 -4.66 6.56 5.91
C ASN A 177 -3.61 7.52 6.48
N ARG A 178 -2.47 7.70 5.79
CA ARG A 178 -1.42 8.67 6.14
C ARG A 178 -1.95 10.09 6.17
N ARG A 179 -2.65 10.53 5.12
CA ARG A 179 -3.23 11.88 5.06
C ARG A 179 -4.16 12.12 6.25
N ARG A 180 -5.11 11.21 6.50
CA ARG A 180 -6.06 11.34 7.63
C ARG A 180 -5.36 11.41 8.99
N ALA A 181 -4.34 10.58 9.21
CA ALA A 181 -3.61 10.60 10.48
C ALA A 181 -2.78 11.87 10.64
N TYR A 182 -2.17 12.38 9.56
CA TYR A 182 -1.38 13.60 9.60
C TYR A 182 -2.27 14.84 9.79
N GLU A 183 -3.46 14.85 9.21
CA GLU A 183 -4.47 15.89 9.45
C GLU A 183 -4.92 15.89 10.92
N LYS A 184 -5.14 14.72 11.52
CA LYS A 184 -5.42 14.60 12.96
C LYS A 184 -4.26 15.13 13.80
N LEU A 185 -3.04 14.70 13.49
CA LEU A 185 -1.82 15.15 14.18
C LEU A 185 -1.61 16.67 14.05
N GLN A 186 -2.02 17.27 12.93
CA GLN A 186 -1.91 18.71 12.72
C GLN A 186 -2.89 19.52 13.59
N ARG A 187 -4.03 18.93 13.98
CA ARG A 187 -5.04 19.56 14.84
C ARG A 187 -4.73 19.43 16.34
N ASP A 188 -3.93 18.44 16.72
CA ASP A 188 -3.55 18.19 18.10
C ASP A 188 -2.24 18.92 18.43
N GLU A 189 -2.33 20.03 19.19
CA GLU A 189 -1.17 20.84 19.54
C GLU A 189 -0.22 20.14 20.52
N GLU A 190 -0.71 19.25 21.39
CA GLU A 190 0.15 18.50 22.32
C GLU A 190 1.00 17.47 21.58
N ALA A 191 0.36 16.71 20.68
CA ALA A 191 1.04 15.72 19.86
C ALA A 191 2.01 16.38 18.88
N LYS A 192 1.63 17.51 18.28
CA LYS A 192 2.50 18.31 17.41
C LYS A 192 3.66 18.96 18.16
N ALA A 193 3.45 19.41 19.39
CA ALA A 193 4.53 19.93 20.24
C ALA A 193 5.58 18.85 20.56
N SER A 194 5.15 17.59 20.67
CA SER A 194 6.03 16.45 20.94
C SER A 194 6.93 16.02 19.78
N LEU A 195 6.68 16.52 18.56
CA LEU A 195 7.50 16.22 17.39
C LEU A 195 8.87 16.91 17.48
N SER A 196 9.91 16.20 17.07
CA SER A 196 11.23 16.80 16.83
C SER A 196 11.18 17.88 15.74
N LEU A 197 12.22 18.71 15.64
CA LEU A 197 12.32 19.72 14.58
C LEU A 197 12.19 19.10 13.19
N VAL A 198 12.80 17.92 12.99
CA VAL A 198 12.72 17.16 11.74
C VAL A 198 11.30 16.63 11.52
N GLY A 199 10.64 16.12 12.57
CA GLY A 199 9.24 15.70 12.50
C GLY A 199 8.30 16.85 12.13
N LYS A 200 8.52 18.06 12.67
CA LYS A 200 7.74 19.27 12.34
C LYS A 200 7.96 19.70 10.89
N LEU A 201 9.22 19.69 10.41
CA LEU A 201 9.55 19.99 9.03
C LEU A 201 8.93 18.97 8.07
N ALA A 202 9.05 17.68 8.39
CA ALA A 202 8.45 16.59 7.61
C ALA A 202 6.92 16.69 7.59
N LEU A 203 6.29 17.02 8.73
CA LEU A 203 4.85 17.23 8.81
C LEU A 203 4.43 18.38 7.89
N LYS A 204 5.13 19.52 7.95
CA LYS A 204 4.90 20.67 7.05
C LYS A 204 5.11 20.30 5.59
N TYR A 205 6.12 19.48 5.28
CA TYR A 205 6.38 18.98 3.94
C TYR A 205 5.23 18.10 3.42
N HIS A 206 4.66 17.23 4.26
CA HIS A 206 3.58 16.34 3.86
C HIS A 206 2.18 16.99 3.87
N SER A 207 1.94 17.97 4.74
CA SER A 207 0.65 18.67 4.84
C SER A 207 0.53 19.86 3.87
N SER A 208 1.65 20.40 3.37
CA SER A 208 1.63 21.53 2.44
C SER A 208 1.02 21.14 1.08
N PRO A 209 -0.05 21.83 0.63
CA PRO A 209 -0.65 21.57 -0.68
C PRO A 209 0.31 21.90 -1.84
N TYR A 210 1.15 22.93 -1.68
CA TYR A 210 2.12 23.33 -2.70
C TYR A 210 3.21 22.26 -2.91
N LEU A 211 3.69 21.65 -1.82
CA LEU A 211 4.72 20.62 -1.89
C LEU A 211 4.17 19.28 -2.39
N GLN A 212 2.86 19.02 -2.21
CA GLN A 212 2.20 17.86 -2.81
C GLN A 212 2.23 17.91 -4.34
N ILE A 213 2.16 19.09 -4.96
CA ILE A 213 2.29 19.26 -6.42
C ILE A 213 3.71 18.87 -6.87
N LEU A 214 4.73 19.35 -6.15
CA LEU A 214 6.14 19.05 -6.44
C LEU A 214 6.55 17.60 -6.14
N ARG A 215 5.72 16.83 -5.44
CA ARG A 215 5.99 15.42 -5.15
C ARG A 215 5.61 14.49 -6.31
N ASN A 216 4.86 14.98 -7.31
CA ASN A 216 4.38 14.21 -8.45
C ASN A 216 5.06 14.46 -9.83
N PRO A 217 6.27 15.02 -9.99
CA PRO A 217 6.85 15.23 -11.32
C PRO A 217 7.17 13.91 -12.03
N LEU A 218 7.50 12.85 -11.27
CA LEU A 218 7.76 11.51 -11.83
C LEU A 218 6.48 10.70 -12.10
N TYR A 219 5.30 11.14 -11.65
CA TYR A 219 4.03 10.52 -12.07
C TYR A 219 3.72 10.81 -13.55
N PHE A 220 4.18 11.95 -14.08
CA PHE A 220 4.08 12.27 -15.51
C PHE A 220 4.90 11.32 -16.38
N ALA A 221 6.06 10.84 -15.89
CA ALA A 221 6.87 9.85 -16.61
C ALA A 221 6.27 8.44 -16.56
N ARG A 222 5.57 8.09 -15.46
CA ARG A 222 4.92 6.77 -15.30
C ARG A 222 3.64 6.64 -16.15
N ALA A 223 3.00 7.74 -16.52
CA ALA A 223 1.80 7.74 -17.37
C ALA A 223 2.11 7.50 -18.87
N ARG A 224 3.37 7.60 -19.31
CA ARG A 224 3.72 7.56 -20.75
C ARG A 224 4.43 6.29 -21.21
N GLY A 225 4.76 5.37 -20.32
CA GLY A 225 5.54 4.18 -20.64
C GLY A 225 5.02 2.93 -19.95
N MET A 226 4.27 2.12 -20.71
CA MET A 226 3.84 0.75 -20.42
C MET A 226 2.68 0.57 -19.41
N SER A 227 1.59 0.05 -19.97
CA SER A 227 0.41 -0.55 -19.33
C SER A 227 -0.72 0.38 -18.88
N GLY A 228 -1.72 0.49 -19.76
CA GLY A 228 -3.11 0.21 -19.40
C GLY A 228 -3.85 1.33 -18.68
N MET A 229 -4.78 1.95 -19.41
CA MET A 229 -5.82 2.86 -18.96
C MET A 229 -6.37 2.48 -17.56
N SER A 230 -5.99 3.26 -16.56
CA SER A 230 -6.76 3.40 -15.32
C SER A 230 -7.11 4.87 -15.21
N SER A 231 -8.37 5.19 -15.53
CA SER A 231 -9.01 6.43 -15.15
C SER A 231 -9.11 6.44 -13.62
N GLY A 232 -8.02 6.86 -12.97
CA GLY A 232 -8.05 7.25 -11.57
C GLY A 232 -8.99 8.43 -11.43
N GLN A 233 -10.22 8.15 -11.00
CA GLN A 233 -11.23 9.11 -10.61
C GLN A 233 -10.59 10.10 -9.65
N GLN A 234 -10.28 11.30 -10.16
CA GLN A 234 -9.79 12.40 -9.36
C GLN A 234 -10.92 12.75 -8.40
N HIS A 235 -10.81 12.30 -7.14
CA HIS A 235 -11.65 12.81 -6.09
C HIS A 235 -11.45 14.31 -6.03
N ALA A 236 -12.54 15.02 -6.30
CA ALA A 236 -12.63 16.46 -6.28
C ALA A 236 -12.01 17.00 -4.99
N THR A 237 -11.16 18.01 -5.16
CA THR A 237 -10.75 18.93 -4.11
C THR A 237 -12.01 19.42 -3.38
N PRO A 238 -12.09 19.36 -2.03
CA PRO A 238 -13.19 19.97 -1.33
C PRO A 238 -13.12 21.48 -1.58
N SER A 239 -14.07 21.98 -2.37
CA SER A 239 -14.27 23.41 -2.55
C SER A 239 -14.70 23.96 -1.20
N SER A 240 -13.81 24.71 -0.56
CA SER A 240 -14.11 25.49 0.64
C SER A 240 -15.11 26.57 0.28
N ARG A 241 -16.41 26.25 0.35
CA ARG A 241 -17.47 27.25 0.32
C ARG A 241 -17.93 27.50 1.75
N ALA A 242 -17.46 28.62 2.28
CA ALA A 242 -18.05 29.28 3.43
C ALA A 242 -19.55 29.55 3.18
N SER A 243 -20.30 29.65 4.28
CA SER A 243 -21.71 30.03 4.41
C SER A 243 -22.79 28.96 4.20
N GLN A 244 -22.99 28.10 5.21
CA GLN A 244 -24.33 27.69 5.66
C GLN A 244 -24.37 27.72 7.20
N GLY A 245 -25.42 28.34 7.76
CA GLY A 245 -25.44 28.95 9.09
C GLY A 245 -25.46 28.01 10.32
N PRO A 246 -25.37 28.60 11.53
CA PRO A 246 -25.17 27.90 12.82
C PRO A 246 -26.40 27.10 13.32
N ALA A 247 -27.51 27.08 12.58
CA ALA A 247 -28.73 26.35 12.97
C ALA A 247 -28.74 24.87 12.56
N LEU A 248 -27.90 24.45 11.60
CA LEU A 248 -27.86 23.07 11.09
C LEU A 248 -26.97 22.12 11.93
N SER A 249 -26.07 22.67 12.74
CA SER A 249 -25.14 21.89 13.55
C SER A 249 -25.78 21.20 14.75
N SER A 250 -26.84 21.77 15.33
CA SER A 250 -27.44 21.24 16.56
C SER A 250 -28.33 20.01 16.32
N SER A 251 -29.12 19.99 15.24
CA SER A 251 -29.95 18.82 14.88
C SER A 251 -29.08 17.65 14.43
N LEU A 252 -28.03 17.93 13.65
CA LEU A 252 -27.12 16.90 13.16
C LEU A 252 -26.28 16.31 14.30
N GLN A 253 -25.90 17.12 15.30
CA GLN A 253 -25.22 16.66 16.51
C GLN A 253 -26.13 15.80 17.40
N ALA A 254 -27.41 16.17 17.53
CA ALA A 254 -28.41 15.35 18.23
C ALA A 254 -28.67 14.01 17.52
N ASP A 255 -28.71 14.00 16.18
CA ASP A 255 -28.88 12.78 15.39
C ASP A 255 -27.64 11.87 15.42
N THR A 256 -26.42 12.44 15.44
CA THR A 256 -25.19 11.63 15.59
C THR A 256 -25.09 10.92 16.95
N ALA A 257 -25.81 11.38 17.97
CA ALA A 257 -25.86 10.71 19.27
C ALA A 257 -26.80 9.48 19.27
N LYS A 258 -27.81 9.44 18.39
CA LYS A 258 -28.80 8.35 18.30
C LYS A 258 -28.55 7.38 17.14
N PHE A 259 -28.00 7.86 16.02
CA PHE A 259 -27.85 7.11 14.79
C PHE A 259 -26.40 7.04 14.33
N THR A 260 -26.05 5.95 13.65
CA THR A 260 -24.78 5.91 12.89
C THR A 260 -25.01 6.62 11.56
N LEU A 261 -24.60 7.88 11.47
CA LEU A 261 -24.83 8.70 10.28
C LEU A 261 -23.77 8.37 9.20
N ILE A 262 -24.21 7.86 8.05
CA ILE A 262 -23.36 7.75 6.86
C ILE A 262 -23.74 8.90 5.92
N GLN A 263 -22.85 9.89 5.80
CA GLN A 263 -23.01 11.01 4.87
C GLN A 263 -22.31 10.70 3.55
N ILE A 264 -23.07 10.80 2.47
CA ILE A 264 -22.57 10.78 1.10
C ILE A 264 -22.87 12.16 0.51
N GLU A 265 -21.82 12.94 0.23
CA GLU A 265 -21.96 14.26 -0.37
C GLU A 265 -22.17 14.13 -1.88
N PHE A 266 -23.17 14.84 -2.38
CA PHE A 266 -23.43 14.99 -3.81
C PHE A 266 -23.23 16.46 -4.20
N LYS A 267 -22.83 16.71 -5.46
CA LYS A 267 -22.81 18.08 -5.97
C LYS A 267 -24.25 18.59 -6.06
N ALA A 268 -24.47 19.85 -5.68
CA ALA A 268 -25.78 20.46 -5.46
C ALA A 268 -26.74 20.38 -6.67
N ASP A 269 -26.22 20.15 -7.87
CA ASP A 269 -27.00 20.16 -9.12
C ASP A 269 -27.21 18.77 -9.73
N ASP A 270 -26.59 17.71 -9.19
CA ASP A 270 -26.56 16.40 -9.85
C ASP A 270 -27.74 15.48 -9.46
N LEU A 271 -28.39 15.68 -8.31
CA LEU A 271 -29.47 14.81 -7.81
C LEU A 271 -30.48 15.57 -6.93
N THR A 272 -31.69 15.81 -7.44
CA THR A 272 -32.86 16.17 -6.62
C THR A 272 -33.71 14.92 -6.39
N GLY A 273 -33.60 14.30 -5.21
CA GLY A 273 -34.40 13.15 -4.81
C GLY A 273 -35.16 13.42 -3.50
N PRO A 274 -36.29 12.72 -3.25
CA PRO A 274 -37.12 12.90 -2.05
C PRO A 274 -36.40 12.59 -0.72
N ASP A 275 -35.23 11.94 -0.78
CA ASP A 275 -34.45 11.52 0.40
C ASP A 275 -33.29 12.49 0.76
N MET A 276 -33.27 13.70 0.19
CA MET A 276 -32.20 14.68 0.40
C MET A 276 -32.56 15.63 1.55
N GLU A 277 -31.95 15.43 2.73
CA GLU A 277 -32.03 16.38 3.85
C GLU A 277 -30.83 17.35 3.77
N ALA A 278 -31.09 18.64 3.54
CA ALA A 278 -30.07 19.70 3.53
C ALA A 278 -28.91 19.52 2.51
N GLY A 279 -29.18 18.90 1.35
CA GLY A 279 -28.16 18.66 0.33
C GLY A 279 -27.33 17.38 0.54
N TYR A 280 -27.66 16.59 1.56
CA TYR A 280 -27.02 15.31 1.86
C TYR A 280 -28.06 14.19 1.86
N ARG A 281 -27.66 13.00 1.42
CA ARG A 281 -28.43 11.78 1.69
C ARG A 281 -27.94 11.21 3.01
N ALA A 282 -28.70 11.46 4.08
CA ALA A 282 -28.40 10.96 5.42
C ALA A 282 -29.08 9.61 5.63
N TYR A 283 -28.32 8.52 5.63
CA TYR A 283 -28.84 7.23 6.05
C TYR A 283 -28.84 7.20 7.59
N LYS A 284 -30.02 7.32 8.20
CA LYS A 284 -30.21 7.20 9.66
C LYS A 284 -30.37 5.73 10.00
N ASP A 285 -29.30 5.10 10.47
CA ASP A 285 -29.32 3.71 10.89
C ASP A 285 -29.37 3.62 12.43
N SER A 286 -30.47 3.08 12.95
CA SER A 286 -30.65 2.85 14.39
C SER A 286 -30.24 1.44 14.75
N LEU A 287 -29.28 1.32 15.67
CA LEU A 287 -28.84 0.03 16.20
C LEU A 287 -29.96 -0.71 16.95
N GLN A 288 -30.97 0.01 17.46
CA GLN A 288 -32.07 -0.57 18.25
C GLN A 288 -33.14 -1.23 17.38
N THR A 289 -33.27 -0.83 16.12
CA THR A 289 -34.25 -1.39 15.17
C THR A 289 -33.66 -2.49 14.29
N ARG A 290 -32.37 -2.80 14.45
CA ARG A 290 -31.71 -3.85 13.70
C ARG A 290 -32.04 -5.20 14.31
N ASP A 291 -32.91 -5.95 13.63
CA ASP A 291 -33.18 -7.34 13.94
C ASP A 291 -31.90 -8.17 13.72
N GLU A 292 -31.43 -8.82 14.78
CA GLU A 292 -30.23 -9.66 14.74
C GLU A 292 -30.39 -10.81 13.74
N SER A 293 -31.60 -11.35 13.59
CA SER A 293 -31.89 -12.43 12.65
C SER A 293 -31.68 -12.00 11.21
N VAL A 294 -32.14 -10.81 10.83
CA VAL A 294 -31.97 -10.23 9.49
C VAL A 294 -30.50 -9.97 9.18
N ILE A 295 -29.71 -9.52 10.17
CA ILE A 295 -28.26 -9.32 9.99
C ILE A 295 -27.55 -10.67 9.77
N GLN A 296 -27.92 -11.69 10.54
CA GLN A 296 -27.36 -13.03 10.39
C GLN A 296 -27.70 -13.62 9.02
N GLU A 297 -28.96 -13.51 8.58
CA GLU A 297 -29.41 -13.95 7.26
C GLU A 297 -28.62 -13.24 6.14
N TRP A 298 -28.48 -11.90 6.22
CA TRP A 298 -27.67 -11.14 5.26
C TRP A 298 -26.20 -11.57 5.25
N ARG A 299 -25.64 -11.87 6.42
CA ARG A 299 -24.25 -12.34 6.52
C ARG A 299 -24.08 -13.70 5.86
N GLU A 300 -25.04 -14.61 6.05
CA GLU A 300 -25.05 -15.92 5.41
C GLU A 300 -25.25 -15.81 3.90
N LYS A 301 -26.16 -14.94 3.45
CA LYS A 301 -26.35 -14.63 2.02
C LYS A 301 -25.06 -14.13 1.38
N ILE A 302 -24.40 -13.14 1.99
CA ILE A 302 -23.12 -12.63 1.47
C ILE A 302 -22.02 -13.70 1.46
N LYS A 303 -22.02 -14.61 2.44
CA LYS A 303 -21.09 -15.74 2.47
C LYS A 303 -21.35 -16.71 1.31
N ARG A 304 -22.62 -17.05 1.06
CA ARG A 304 -23.04 -17.89 -0.09
C ARG A 304 -22.66 -17.23 -1.43
N ASP A 305 -22.98 -15.94 -1.59
CA ASP A 305 -22.63 -15.19 -2.81
C ASP A 305 -21.10 -15.18 -3.04
N LYS A 306 -20.31 -15.06 -1.98
CA LYS A 306 -18.84 -15.13 -2.07
C LYS A 306 -18.35 -16.52 -2.48
N GLU A 307 -18.92 -17.57 -1.92
CA GLU A 307 -18.58 -18.94 -2.27
C GLU A 307 -18.95 -19.23 -3.72
N GLN A 308 -20.12 -18.77 -4.17
CA GLN A 308 -20.55 -18.86 -5.57
C GLN A 308 -19.59 -18.13 -6.52
N VAL A 309 -19.31 -16.85 -6.27
CA VAL A 309 -18.37 -16.05 -7.08
C VAL A 309 -16.98 -16.70 -7.13
N ARG A 310 -16.54 -17.32 -6.03
CA ARG A 310 -15.27 -18.04 -5.98
C ARG A 310 -15.28 -19.30 -6.85
N MET A 311 -16.39 -20.06 -6.86
CA MET A 311 -16.56 -21.23 -7.72
C MET A 311 -16.57 -20.83 -9.20
N GLU A 312 -17.34 -19.81 -9.57
CA GLU A 312 -17.39 -19.26 -10.94
C GLU A 312 -16.01 -18.76 -11.39
N MET A 313 -15.30 -18.04 -10.53
CA MET A 313 -13.94 -17.57 -10.83
C MET A 313 -12.97 -18.73 -11.04
N ASN A 314 -13.02 -19.77 -10.21
CA ASN A 314 -12.18 -20.96 -10.38
C ASN A 314 -12.49 -21.71 -11.68
N PHE A 315 -13.77 -21.77 -12.07
CA PHE A 315 -14.19 -22.35 -13.34
C PHE A 315 -13.61 -21.56 -14.53
N LEU A 316 -13.77 -20.23 -14.53
CA LEU A 316 -13.22 -19.36 -15.58
C LEU A 316 -11.69 -19.49 -15.69
N TRP A 317 -10.97 -19.51 -14.58
CA TRP A 317 -9.51 -19.69 -14.59
C TRP A 317 -9.07 -21.03 -15.21
N ARG A 318 -9.77 -22.12 -14.87
CA ARG A 318 -9.50 -23.43 -15.48
C ARG A 318 -9.78 -23.42 -16.97
N HIS A 319 -10.91 -22.82 -17.38
CA HIS A 319 -11.28 -22.73 -18.78
C HIS A 319 -10.30 -21.88 -19.58
N LEU A 320 -9.90 -20.71 -19.04
CA LEU A 320 -8.90 -19.83 -19.64
C LEU A 320 -7.56 -20.56 -19.84
N GLY A 321 -7.09 -21.30 -18.84
CA GLY A 321 -5.83 -22.05 -18.95
C GLY A 321 -5.87 -23.16 -20.01
N LEU A 322 -7.02 -23.85 -20.16
CA LEU A 322 -7.20 -24.84 -21.23
C LEU A 322 -7.20 -24.17 -22.61
N MET A 323 -7.87 -23.04 -22.77
CA MET A 323 -7.90 -22.29 -24.02
C MET A 323 -6.53 -21.73 -24.39
N GLU A 324 -5.79 -21.17 -23.43
CA GLU A 324 -4.41 -20.71 -23.65
C GLU A 324 -3.53 -21.86 -24.13
N HIS A 325 -3.65 -23.03 -23.50
CA HIS A 325 -2.89 -24.21 -23.91
C HIS A 325 -3.17 -24.62 -25.35
N VAL A 326 -4.46 -24.70 -25.75
CA VAL A 326 -4.85 -25.01 -27.13
C VAL A 326 -4.35 -23.94 -28.11
N PHE A 327 -4.47 -22.66 -27.73
CA PHE A 327 -4.02 -21.54 -28.56
C PHE A 327 -2.52 -21.56 -28.84
N TYR A 328 -1.69 -21.95 -27.85
CA TYR A 328 -0.24 -22.03 -28.00
C TYR A 328 0.25 -23.33 -28.65
N LEU A 329 -0.58 -24.37 -28.73
CA LEU A 329 -0.26 -25.60 -29.46
C LEU A 329 -0.53 -25.49 -30.97
N ASP A 330 -1.39 -24.56 -31.40
CA ASP A 330 -1.70 -24.36 -32.81
C ASP A 330 -0.69 -23.40 -33.47
N ASP A 331 0.24 -23.96 -34.24
CA ASP A 331 1.27 -23.17 -34.94
C ASP A 331 0.74 -22.42 -36.18
N LYS A 332 -0.43 -22.81 -36.71
CA LYS A 332 -0.96 -22.23 -37.96
C LYS A 332 -1.80 -20.98 -37.70
N GLU A 333 -1.50 -19.89 -38.38
CA GLU A 333 -2.29 -18.64 -38.31
C GLU A 333 -3.52 -18.70 -39.23
N ASP A 334 -4.43 -19.63 -38.94
CA ASP A 334 -5.67 -19.83 -39.69
C ASP A 334 -6.86 -19.07 -39.06
N ARG A 335 -7.96 -18.96 -39.80
CA ARG A 335 -9.21 -18.33 -39.32
C ARG A 335 -9.69 -18.90 -37.98
N ALA A 336 -9.48 -20.20 -37.74
CA ALA A 336 -9.83 -20.86 -36.47
C ALA A 336 -9.03 -20.30 -35.29
N LYS A 337 -7.73 -20.06 -35.46
CA LYS A 337 -6.87 -19.46 -34.44
C LYS A 337 -7.24 -18.02 -34.13
N ASP A 338 -7.69 -17.24 -35.12
CA ASP A 338 -8.18 -15.88 -34.86
C ASP A 338 -9.51 -15.87 -34.10
N ILE A 339 -10.41 -16.83 -34.36
CA ILE A 339 -11.63 -17.02 -33.55
C ILE A 339 -11.24 -17.34 -32.11
N LEU A 340 -10.35 -18.32 -31.91
CA LEU A 340 -9.87 -18.72 -30.59
C LEU A 340 -9.21 -17.55 -29.84
N ARG A 341 -8.44 -16.71 -30.53
CA ARG A 341 -7.84 -15.48 -29.97
C ARG A 341 -8.88 -14.53 -29.40
N ARG A 342 -10.00 -14.32 -30.10
CA ARG A 342 -11.09 -13.43 -29.66
C ARG A 342 -11.85 -14.01 -28.48
N GLU A 343 -12.13 -15.30 -28.50
CA GLU A 343 -12.76 -15.98 -27.36
C GLU A 343 -11.88 -15.92 -26.12
N LEU A 344 -10.56 -16.12 -26.28
CA LEU A 344 -9.59 -16.02 -25.20
C LEU A 344 -9.55 -14.60 -24.59
N GLN A 345 -9.60 -13.56 -25.43
CA GLN A 345 -9.71 -12.18 -24.96
C GLN A 345 -11.01 -11.94 -24.18
N LEU A 346 -12.13 -12.48 -24.66
CA LEU A 346 -13.42 -12.37 -23.96
C LEU A 346 -13.38 -13.05 -22.59
N VAL A 347 -12.89 -14.28 -22.51
CA VAL A 347 -12.76 -15.04 -21.25
C VAL A 347 -11.80 -14.35 -20.29
N ASN A 348 -10.69 -13.80 -20.77
CA ASN A 348 -9.76 -13.03 -19.96
C ASN A 348 -10.41 -11.76 -19.39
N ASN A 349 -11.20 -11.04 -20.20
CA ASN A 349 -11.95 -9.86 -19.74
C ASN A 349 -13.00 -10.23 -18.68
N MET A 350 -13.76 -11.31 -18.89
CA MET A 350 -14.73 -11.82 -17.92
C MET A 350 -14.06 -12.22 -16.60
N THR A 351 -12.92 -12.90 -16.67
CA THR A 351 -12.10 -13.29 -15.51
C THR A 351 -11.62 -12.05 -14.76
N GLY A 352 -11.13 -11.04 -15.49
CA GLY A 352 -10.72 -9.76 -14.93
C GLY A 352 -11.85 -9.03 -14.20
N ASP A 353 -13.05 -8.98 -14.77
CA ASP A 353 -14.22 -8.36 -14.14
C ASP A 353 -14.67 -9.12 -12.88
N MET A 354 -14.67 -10.46 -12.91
CA MET A 354 -14.98 -11.29 -11.74
C MET A 354 -14.04 -11.02 -10.56
N ILE A 355 -12.74 -10.85 -10.82
CA ILE A 355 -11.75 -10.53 -9.77
C ILE A 355 -12.09 -9.18 -9.11
N VAL A 356 -12.46 -8.17 -9.91
CA VAL A 356 -12.86 -6.86 -9.41
C VAL A 356 -14.14 -6.96 -8.57
N ARG A 357 -15.15 -7.72 -9.04
CA ARG A 357 -16.39 -7.97 -8.28
C ARG A 357 -16.11 -8.67 -6.96
N CYS A 358 -15.25 -9.69 -6.94
CA CYS A 358 -14.86 -10.39 -5.73
C CYS A 358 -14.15 -9.48 -4.72
N GLY A 359 -13.31 -8.56 -5.21
CA GLY A 359 -12.67 -7.52 -4.40
C GLY A 359 -13.69 -6.56 -3.78
N ARG A 360 -14.61 -6.02 -4.58
CA ARG A 360 -15.67 -5.09 -4.13
C ARG A 360 -16.62 -5.72 -3.10
N SER A 361 -17.00 -6.98 -3.28
CA SER A 361 -17.83 -7.73 -2.32
C SER A 361 -17.12 -7.93 -0.97
N SER A 362 -15.79 -7.87 -0.93
CA SER A 362 -15.03 -7.93 0.31
C SER A 362 -14.91 -6.57 1.00
N GLU A 363 -14.89 -5.47 0.24
CA GLU A 363 -14.91 -4.11 0.79
C GLU A 363 -16.27 -3.68 1.30
N ARG A 364 -17.38 -4.02 0.61
CA ARG A 364 -18.75 -3.65 1.01
C ARG A 364 -19.12 -4.15 2.41
N ILE A 365 -18.59 -5.31 2.84
CA ILE A 365 -18.75 -5.84 4.22
C ILE A 365 -18.04 -4.95 5.25
N ARG A 366 -16.90 -4.37 4.88
CA ARG A 366 -16.10 -3.54 5.79
C ARG A 366 -16.75 -2.18 6.03
N PHE A 367 -17.56 -1.69 5.10
CA PHE A 367 -18.29 -0.43 5.24
C PHE A 367 -19.61 -0.56 6.03
N HIS A 368 -20.28 -1.72 6.01
CA HIS A 368 -21.51 -1.93 6.78
C HIS A 368 -21.30 -2.39 8.23
N TYR A 369 -20.07 -2.71 8.61
CA TYR A 369 -19.68 -2.85 10.02
C TYR A 369 -18.97 -1.57 10.46
N PRO A 370 -19.65 -0.59 11.10
CA PRO A 370 -18.92 0.40 11.88
C PRO A 370 -18.03 -0.37 12.87
N ALA A 371 -16.76 0.04 12.95
CA ALA A 371 -15.82 -0.50 13.92
C ALA A 371 -16.51 -0.54 15.28
N GLN A 372 -16.69 -1.75 15.82
CA GLN A 372 -17.33 -1.94 17.12
C GLN A 372 -16.76 -0.94 18.11
N ASN A 373 -17.66 -0.17 18.72
CA ASN A 373 -17.38 0.86 19.71
C ASN A 373 -16.22 0.42 20.63
N PRO A 374 -15.11 1.17 20.73
CA PRO A 374 -13.94 0.77 21.52
C PRO A 374 -14.26 0.46 22.99
N ARG A 375 -15.40 0.95 23.51
CA ARG A 375 -15.91 0.59 24.84
C ARG A 375 -16.19 -0.91 25.03
N HIS A 376 -16.66 -1.63 24.01
CA HIS A 376 -16.88 -3.08 24.11
C HIS A 376 -15.58 -3.92 24.01
N ARG A 377 -14.51 -3.34 23.44
CA ARG A 377 -13.19 -3.99 23.35
C ARG A 377 -12.52 -4.05 24.72
N SER A 378 -12.72 -3.03 25.55
CA SER A 378 -12.30 -2.97 26.96
C SER A 378 -12.96 -4.08 27.80
N SER A 379 -14.27 -4.26 27.67
CA SER A 379 -15.02 -5.29 28.42
C SER A 379 -14.57 -6.72 28.09
N ARG A 380 -14.28 -7.01 26.81
CA ARG A 380 -13.75 -8.32 26.40
C ARG A 380 -12.29 -8.56 26.84
N GLN A 381 -11.49 -7.51 26.97
CA GLN A 381 -10.13 -7.62 27.52
C GLN A 381 -10.14 -7.78 29.04
N GLN A 382 -11.08 -7.15 29.75
CA GLN A 382 -11.27 -7.39 31.19
C GLN A 382 -11.79 -8.80 31.47
N LEU A 383 -12.74 -9.31 30.67
CA LEU A 383 -13.24 -10.68 30.82
C LEU A 383 -12.14 -11.73 30.59
N ARG A 384 -11.24 -11.52 29.62
CA ARG A 384 -10.08 -12.41 29.41
C ARG A 384 -9.06 -12.36 30.54
N LYS A 385 -8.89 -11.21 31.21
CA LYS A 385 -8.01 -11.10 32.38
C LYS A 385 -8.58 -11.84 33.60
N THR A 386 -9.89 -11.81 33.81
CA THR A 386 -10.51 -12.55 34.94
C THR A 386 -10.50 -14.05 34.71
N THR A 387 -10.71 -14.54 33.48
CA THR A 387 -10.60 -15.98 33.18
C THR A 387 -9.15 -16.50 33.28
N SER A 388 -8.15 -15.65 32.98
CA SER A 388 -6.73 -15.98 33.13
C SER A 388 -6.28 -16.10 34.59
N MET A 389 -6.90 -15.38 35.53
CA MET A 389 -6.57 -15.49 36.96
C MET A 389 -7.24 -16.69 37.64
N ALA A 390 -8.36 -17.19 37.10
CA ALA A 390 -9.02 -18.37 37.65
C ALA A 390 -8.28 -19.70 37.37
N GLN A 391 -7.31 -19.72 36.45
CA GLN A 391 -6.53 -20.92 36.11
C GLN A 391 -5.18 -21.04 36.86
N SER A 392 -4.82 -20.07 37.69
CA SER A 392 -3.62 -20.14 38.54
C SER A 392 -3.96 -20.52 39.98
N LEU A 393 -4.68 -21.63 40.17
CA LEU A 393 -4.76 -22.29 41.48
C LEU A 393 -3.54 -23.22 41.62
N PRO A 394 -2.82 -23.18 42.76
CA PRO A 394 -1.63 -24.00 42.95
C PRO A 394 -2.01 -25.48 43.01
N ARG A 395 -1.47 -26.29 42.09
CA ARG A 395 -1.52 -27.75 42.17
C ARG A 395 -0.87 -28.19 43.47
N SER A 396 -1.66 -28.77 44.38
CA SER A 396 -1.17 -29.41 45.58
C SER A 396 -0.20 -30.53 45.19
N LYS A 397 1.03 -30.48 45.71
CA LYS A 397 2.01 -31.55 45.57
C LYS A 397 1.52 -32.76 46.35
N CYS A 398 1.17 -33.85 45.66
CA CYS A 398 1.04 -35.15 46.29
C CYS A 398 2.43 -35.63 46.72
N VAL A 399 2.58 -35.84 48.02
CA VAL A 399 3.73 -36.51 48.64
C VAL A 399 3.50 -38.02 48.51
N PRO A 400 4.41 -38.80 47.92
CA PRO A 400 4.31 -40.25 47.96
C PRO A 400 4.82 -40.75 49.31
N THR A 401 3.97 -41.48 50.03
CA THR A 401 4.36 -42.31 51.18
C THR A 401 4.48 -43.75 50.74
N GLY A 402 5.62 -44.36 51.06
CA GLY A 402 5.78 -45.78 51.46
C GLY A 402 5.36 -46.85 50.48
#